data_AF-A0A2V6FD37-F1
#
_entry.id   AF-A0A2V6FD37-F1
#
_cell.length_a   1.000
_cell.length_b   1.000
_cell.length_c   1.000
_cell.angle_alpha   90.00
_cell.angle_beta   90.00
_cell.angle_gamma   90.00
#
_symmetry.space_group_name_H-M   'P 1'
#
loop_
_entity.id
_entity.type
_entity.pdbx_description
1 polymer ?
#
loop_
_entity_poly.entity_id
_entity_poly.type
_entity_poly.pdbx_seq_one_letter_code
_entity_poly.pdbx_strand_id
1 'polypeptide(L)' 'MRRPKVSKQGVTFIVLLGSDLQHGIVGLGNTVENALRAFDSQYLSTLRPPEATRPRSAKARARSGT' A
#
# COMPACT_ATOMS: atom_id res chain seq x y z
N MET A 1 7.72 18.79 -4.63
CA MET A 1 7.94 17.65 -3.71
C MET A 1 6.59 17.23 -3.12
N ARG A 2 6.29 15.92 -3.10
CA ARG A 2 5.12 15.38 -2.39
C ARG A 2 5.48 15.27 -0.90
N ARG A 3 4.78 16.00 -0.02
CA ARG A 3 5.04 16.00 1.43
C ARG A 3 3.83 15.45 2.17
N PRO A 4 3.96 14.35 2.93
CA PRO A 4 2.90 13.87 3.80
C PRO A 4 2.56 14.94 4.86
N LYS A 5 1.27 15.10 5.15
CA LYS A 5 0.79 15.95 6.24
C LYS A 5 0.35 15.07 7.40
N VAL A 6 0.76 15.43 8.61
CA VAL A 6 0.33 14.76 9.84
C VAL A 6 -0.74 15.61 10.52
N SER A 7 -1.87 15.02 10.88
CA SER A 7 -2.92 15.64 11.66
C SER A 7 -3.43 14.68 12.75
N LYS A 8 -4.23 15.20 13.68
CA LYS A 8 -4.81 14.42 14.78
C LYS A 8 -6.31 14.67 14.85
N GLN A 9 -7.10 13.61 14.95
CA GLN A 9 -8.54 13.65 15.15
C GLN A 9 -8.89 12.74 16.34
N GLY A 10 -9.33 13.34 17.45
CA GLY A 10 -9.53 12.61 18.70
C GLY A 10 -8.23 11.94 19.16
N VAL A 11 -8.24 10.62 19.27
CA VAL A 11 -7.07 9.80 19.63
C VAL A 11 -6.28 9.28 18.43
N THR A 12 -6.74 9.55 17.21
CA THR A 12 -6.16 9.02 15.98
C THR A 12 -5.25 10.04 15.33
N PHE A 13 -4.01 9.64 15.06
CA PHE A 13 -3.08 10.32 14.18
C PHE A 13 -3.29 9.86 12.74
N ILE A 14 -3.29 10.82 11.84
CA ILE A 14 -3.57 10.65 10.41
C ILE A 14 -2.37 11.19 9.65
N VAL A 15 -1.77 10.37 8.80
CA VAL A 15 -0.73 10.78 7.85
C VAL A 15 -1.33 10.70 6.46
N LEU A 16 -1.41 11.83 5.76
CA LEU A 16 -2.01 11.91 4.43
C LEU A 16 -0.99 12.41 3.40
N LEU A 17 -0.86 11.68 2.30
CA LEU A 17 -0.22 12.16 1.08
C LEU A 17 -1.23 12.13 -0.07
N GLY A 18 -1.73 13.29 -0.46
CA GLY A 18 -2.72 13.43 -1.52
C GLY A 18 -3.63 14.64 -1.27
N SER A 19 -4.64 14.79 -2.14
CA SER A 19 -5.65 15.86 -2.04
C SER A 19 -6.64 15.60 -0.90
N ASP A 20 -7.00 14.34 -0.70
CA ASP A 20 -8.03 13.88 0.23
C ASP A 20 -7.77 12.42 0.68
N LEU A 21 -8.57 11.95 1.63
CA LEU A 21 -8.44 10.60 2.21
C LEU A 21 -8.84 9.46 1.25
N GLN A 22 -9.66 9.74 0.23
CA GLN A 22 -10.13 8.71 -0.71
C GLN A 22 -9.14 8.46 -1.84
N HIS A 23 -8.48 9.50 -2.32
CA HIS A 23 -7.55 9.44 -3.45
C HIS A 23 -6.08 9.57 -3.03
N GLY A 24 -5.82 9.70 -1.72
CA GLY A 24 -4.49 9.79 -1.13
C GLY A 24 -4.01 8.49 -0.51
N ILE A 25 -2.72 8.48 -0.14
CA ILE A 25 -2.12 7.44 0.71
C ILE A 25 -2.33 7.87 2.15
N VAL A 26 -2.89 6.98 2.97
CA VAL A 26 -3.32 7.30 4.33
C VAL A 26 -2.76 6.29 5.32
N GLY A 27 -2.07 6.77 6.35
CA GLY A 27 -1.70 6.00 7.52
C GLY A 27 -2.49 6.46 8.75
N LEU A 28 -3.01 5.51 9.53
CA LEU A 28 -3.78 5.77 10.76
C LEU A 28 -3.11 5.06 11.94
N GLY A 29 -3.10 5.70 13.11
CA GLY A 29 -2.58 5.10 14.33
C GLY A 29 -2.97 5.87 15.59
N ASN A 30 -2.91 5.22 16.75
CA ASN A 30 -3.10 5.87 18.06
C ASN A 30 -1.84 6.61 18.56
N THR A 31 -0.71 6.44 17.86
CA THR A 31 0.52 7.22 18.00
C THR A 31 1.00 7.68 16.63
N VAL A 32 1.92 8.65 16.61
CA VAL A 32 2.53 9.13 15.37
C VAL A 32 3.30 8.01 14.65
N GLU A 33 4.05 7.20 15.40
CA GLU A 33 4.85 6.09 14.87
C GLU A 33 3.97 5.03 14.20
N ASN A 34 2.83 4.70 14.81
CA ASN A 34 1.88 3.75 14.24
C ASN A 34 1.26 4.29 12.94
N ALA A 35 0.91 5.57 12.91
CA ALA A 35 0.36 6.20 11.71
C ALA A 35 1.40 6.27 10.57
N LEU A 36 2.65 6.61 10.89
CA LEU A 36 3.75 6.62 9.91
C LEU A 36 4.06 5.21 9.38
N ARG A 37 4.11 4.19 10.24
CA ARG A 37 4.31 2.80 9.80
C ARG A 37 3.21 2.32 8.86
N ALA A 38 1.95 2.65 9.15
CA ALA A 38 0.83 2.33 8.28
C ALA A 38 0.96 3.05 6.92
N PHE A 39 1.30 4.33 6.94
CA PHE A 39 1.56 5.13 5.74
C PHE A 39 2.68 4.53 4.88
N ASP A 40 3.83 4.21 5.48
CA ASP A 40 5.01 3.69 4.76
C ASP A 40 4.70 2.37 4.06
N SER A 41 3.90 1.50 4.68
CA SER A 41 3.51 0.21 4.09
C SER A 41 2.73 0.39 2.78
N GLN A 42 1.80 1.36 2.76
CA GLN A 42 1.04 1.70 1.55
C GLN A 42 1.90 2.50 0.56
N TYR A 43 2.72 3.44 1.03
CA TYR A 43 3.61 4.20 0.17
C TYR A 43 4.59 3.29 -0.58
N LEU A 44 5.24 2.36 0.12
CA LEU A 44 6.15 1.39 -0.49
C LEU A 44 5.45 0.44 -1.47
N SER A 45 4.19 0.06 -1.24
CA SER A 45 3.45 -0.76 -2.19
C SER A 45 3.14 -0.02 -3.49
N THR A 46 2.94 1.30 -3.43
CA THR A 46 2.75 2.13 -4.65
C THR A 46 4.05 2.37 -5.43
N LEU A 47 5.20 2.29 -4.76
CA LEU A 47 6.52 2.43 -5.40
C LEU A 47 7.00 1.14 -6.06
N ARG A 48 6.54 -0.02 -5.58
CA ARG A 48 6.81 -1.28 -6.25
C ARG A 48 5.98 -1.30 -7.53
N PRO A 49 6.60 -1.52 -8.71
CA PRO A 49 5.83 -1.88 -9.89
C PRO A 49 4.92 -3.05 -9.51
N PRO A 50 3.66 -3.10 -9.98
CA PRO A 50 2.85 -4.29 -9.81
C PRO A 50 3.68 -5.44 -10.36
N GLU A 51 4.20 -6.28 -9.48
CA GLU A 51 4.98 -7.44 -9.86
C GLU A 51 4.08 -8.19 -10.83
N ALA A 52 4.46 -8.18 -12.11
CA ALA A 52 3.65 -8.73 -13.17
C ALA A 52 3.24 -10.10 -12.66
N THR A 53 1.96 -10.25 -12.34
CA THR A 53 1.41 -11.53 -11.95
C THR A 53 1.63 -12.36 -13.19
N ARG A 54 2.76 -13.06 -13.26
CA ARG A 54 2.99 -14.06 -14.29
C ARG A 54 1.76 -14.93 -14.14
N PRO A 55 0.86 -14.97 -15.14
CA PRO A 55 -0.13 -16.03 -15.09
C PRO A 55 0.71 -17.28 -14.92
N ARG A 56 0.38 -18.09 -13.90
CA ARG A 56 0.88 -19.46 -13.82
C ARG A 56 0.42 -20.10 -15.12
N SER A 57 1.24 -19.96 -16.15
CA SER A 57 1.00 -20.52 -17.46
C SER A 57 0.87 -22.00 -17.20
N ALA A 58 -0.34 -22.48 -17.40
CA ALA A 58 -0.68 -23.87 -17.46
C ALA A 58 0.35 -24.57 -18.36
N LYS A 59 1.36 -25.20 -17.74
CA LYS A 59 2.19 -26.22 -18.39
C LYS A 59 2.73 -27.20 -17.35
N ALA A 60 1.81 -27.77 -16.61
CA ALA A 60 1.96 -29.09 -16.01
C ALA A 60 0.65 -29.84 -16.30
N ARG A 61 0.76 -31.02 -16.94
CA ARG A 61 -0.29 -31.80 -17.65
C ARG A 61 -0.42 -31.34 -19.12
N ALA A 62 -0.03 -32.08 -20.14
CA ALA A 62 0.09 -33.52 -20.31
C ALA A 62 1.36 -33.89 -21.09
N ARG A 63 2.20 -34.72 -20.49
CA ARG A 63 3.01 -35.72 -21.21
C ARG A 63 2.60 -37.08 -20.65
N SER A 64 1.49 -37.62 -21.16
CA SER A 64 1.06 -39.00 -20.94
C SER A 64 0.12 -39.42 -22.06
N GLY A 65 0.47 -40.49 -22.79
CA GLY A 65 -0.31 -41.11 -23.88
C GLY A 65 -0.07 -40.43 -25.23
N THR A 66 0.44 -41.10 -26.28
CA THR A 66 0.22 -42.48 -26.72
C THR A 66 1.44 -42.99 -27.47
#